data_AF-A0A7W7GAX1-F1
#
_entry.id   AF-A0A7W7GAX1-F1
#
_cell.length_a   1.000
_cell.length_b   1.000
_cell.length_c   1.000
_cell.angle_alpha   90.00
_cell.angle_beta   90.00
_cell.angle_gamma   90.00
#
_symmetry.space_group_name_H-M   'P 1'
#
loop_
_entity.id
_entity.type
_entity.pdbx_description
1 polymer ?
#
loop_
_entity_poly.entity_id
_entity_poly.type
_entity_poly.pdbx_seq_one_letter_code
_entity_poly.pdbx_strand_id
1 'polypeptide(L)'
;MTVRRTWEARGMSGEGIHPLMECRRRSATLRGKGYSYDQIAEVFSMYHDVSPLRLYRYAYGLTAAEAAARYNDVDPAGTAALRESRLYEFEYWPRHGIRPSARAIALFAHVYRTSARRLVTDAVYASYTPADRDLIDRTDHGSHPSHRPLRAPATPARHVTMSQEAARPMAPVLTPKDCAALLRALAAEEADVKRRDLLFELTLAFGGAPALVLLRHLSPPEKDRLASAVRASTRVDAATVDVIEKLTARCRRLDDDFGPETVLPIVDGQRSLVADFLSNEVLPPGLRDRLTRTYAELSQLAGWLHHDLLDHAGARLRYQEGLTAAHQIADRTLIAYLHTCLANLSRYQGHIGQALDHIYAAEGWVRHSPSPLLRSVHAVDLARILAVHGSARDSAQALGLSLHFAEQPRTEADPSYLYWWSAKGVERHTAACTLAWGRPDDAIHTAERALAGEMRRPARGRTLLEYAEALIQKREIPAAADKIREAAQITVGHSSGRLADSIREARAHLHPWSGNKHIRTLDEQLHSLGITTTP
;
A
#
# COMPACT_ATOMS: atom_id res chain seq x y z
N MET A 1 4.62 -36.86 7.25
CA MET A 1 3.91 -37.81 6.36
C MET A 1 2.48 -37.33 6.21
N THR A 2 1.80 -37.23 5.08
CA THR A 2 2.13 -37.21 3.66
C THR A 2 0.82 -36.80 2.99
N VAL A 3 0.72 -35.62 2.40
CA VAL A 3 -0.14 -35.40 1.23
C VAL A 3 0.71 -34.65 0.22
N ARG A 4 1.69 -35.39 -0.32
CA ARG A 4 2.49 -35.03 -1.49
C ARG A 4 1.87 -35.76 -2.69
N ARG A 5 1.62 -34.99 -3.75
CA ARG A 5 1.62 -35.38 -5.17
C ARG A 5 0.57 -36.39 -5.66
N THR A 6 -0.35 -35.85 -6.47
CA THR A 6 -0.79 -36.46 -7.74
C THR A 6 -1.05 -35.36 -8.77
N TRP A 7 0.02 -34.74 -9.25
CA TRP A 7 0.00 -33.87 -10.45
C TRP A 7 1.19 -34.18 -11.37
N GLU A 8 1.55 -35.46 -11.49
CA GLU A 8 2.50 -35.91 -12.50
C GLU A 8 1.86 -37.02 -13.33
N ALA A 9 1.81 -36.76 -14.65
CA ALA A 9 1.54 -37.66 -15.77
C ALA A 9 0.22 -37.40 -16.54
N ARG A 10 0.18 -36.28 -17.29
CA ARG A 10 -0.43 -36.23 -18.63
C ARG A 10 0.28 -35.16 -19.46
N GLY A 11 0.91 -35.62 -20.54
CA GLY A 11 1.64 -34.77 -21.48
C GLY A 11 0.73 -33.76 -22.18
N MET A 12 1.10 -32.50 -22.07
CA MET A 12 1.28 -31.53 -23.16
C MET A 12 0.44 -31.72 -24.42
N SER A 13 -0.62 -30.91 -24.53
CA SER A 13 -0.93 -30.09 -25.72
C SER A 13 -2.12 -29.13 -25.56
N GLY A 14 -2.85 -29.15 -24.44
CA GLY A 14 -4.08 -28.35 -24.28
C GLY A 14 -4.04 -27.19 -23.25
N GLU A 15 -3.27 -27.29 -22.16
CA GLU A 15 -3.38 -26.35 -21.03
C GLU A 15 -2.70 -24.99 -21.24
N GLY A 16 -1.81 -24.87 -22.23
CA GLY A 16 -1.08 -23.63 -22.51
C GLY A 16 -1.86 -22.60 -23.34
N ILE A 17 -2.91 -23.04 -24.04
CA ILE A 17 -3.68 -22.19 -24.97
C ILE A 17 -4.66 -21.29 -24.21
N HIS A 18 -5.27 -21.81 -23.14
CA HIS A 18 -6.28 -21.08 -22.36
C HIS A 18 -5.70 -19.86 -21.61
N PRO A 19 -4.58 -19.98 -20.87
CA PRO A 19 -3.91 -18.82 -20.28
C PRO A 19 -3.41 -17.84 -21.33
N LEU A 20 -2.90 -18.35 -22.47
CA LEU A 20 -2.40 -17.49 -23.54
C LEU A 20 -3.51 -16.66 -24.19
N MET A 21 -4.67 -17.25 -24.49
CA MET A 21 -5.79 -16.52 -25.11
C MET A 21 -6.36 -15.47 -24.16
N GLU A 22 -6.42 -15.77 -22.86
CA GLU A 22 -6.77 -14.79 -21.83
C GLU A 22 -5.79 -13.62 -21.79
N CYS A 23 -4.50 -13.91 -21.72
CA CYS A 23 -3.44 -12.91 -21.74
C CYS A 23 -3.45 -12.09 -23.04
N ARG A 24 -3.75 -12.70 -24.18
CA ARG A 24 -3.82 -12.05 -25.50
C ARG A 24 -4.95 -11.02 -25.55
N ARG A 25 -6.15 -11.39 -25.09
CA ARG A 25 -7.30 -10.49 -24.99
C ARG A 25 -7.03 -9.35 -24.00
N ARG A 26 -6.51 -9.67 -22.81
CA ARG A 26 -6.23 -8.68 -21.76
C ARG A 26 -5.13 -7.70 -22.16
N SER A 27 -4.08 -8.18 -22.81
CA SER A 27 -3.02 -7.34 -23.37
C SER A 27 -3.56 -6.39 -24.43
N ALA A 28 -4.40 -6.86 -25.36
CA ALA A 28 -5.02 -6.00 -26.36
C ALA A 28 -5.84 -4.85 -25.73
N THR A 29 -6.63 -5.15 -24.69
CA THR A 29 -7.38 -4.15 -23.93
C THR A 29 -6.46 -3.13 -23.26
N LEU A 30 -5.39 -3.58 -22.59
CA LEU A 30 -4.44 -2.70 -21.90
C LEU A 30 -3.64 -1.82 -22.87
N ARG A 31 -3.24 -2.38 -24.02
CA ARG A 31 -2.62 -1.60 -25.10
C ARG A 31 -3.57 -0.54 -25.66
N GLY A 32 -4.86 -0.85 -25.79
CA GLY A 32 -5.89 0.12 -26.18
C GLY A 32 -6.06 1.27 -25.18
N LYS A 33 -5.74 1.04 -23.90
CA LYS A 33 -5.72 2.05 -22.82
C LYS A 33 -4.37 2.78 -22.67
N GLY A 34 -3.41 2.57 -23.58
CA GLY A 34 -2.12 3.27 -23.59
C GLY A 34 -0.98 2.64 -22.78
N TYR A 35 -1.18 1.47 -22.17
CA TYR A 35 -0.16 0.81 -21.34
C TYR A 35 0.99 0.26 -22.19
N SER A 36 2.23 0.31 -21.69
CA SER A 36 3.38 -0.33 -22.33
C SER A 36 3.41 -1.84 -22.07
N TYR A 37 4.15 -2.61 -22.87
CA TYR A 37 4.30 -4.05 -22.63
C TYR A 37 5.05 -4.37 -21.33
N ASP A 38 5.91 -3.46 -20.86
CA ASP A 38 6.55 -3.57 -19.54
C ASP A 38 5.50 -3.51 -18.42
N GLN A 39 4.61 -2.51 -18.47
CA GLN A 39 3.53 -2.36 -17.50
C GLN A 39 2.57 -3.56 -17.56
N ILE A 40 2.32 -4.10 -18.75
CA ILE A 40 1.47 -5.30 -18.91
C ILE A 40 2.14 -6.54 -18.33
N ALA A 41 3.45 -6.74 -18.53
CA ALA A 41 4.19 -7.87 -17.96
C ALA A 41 4.21 -7.82 -16.43
N GLU A 42 4.40 -6.62 -15.85
CA GLU A 42 4.30 -6.39 -14.41
C GLU A 42 2.90 -6.70 -13.87
N VAL A 43 1.85 -6.29 -14.59
CA VAL A 43 0.46 -6.65 -14.27
C VAL A 43 0.25 -8.17 -14.30
N PHE A 44 0.80 -8.88 -15.29
CA PHE A 44 0.65 -10.33 -15.38
C PHE A 44 1.40 -11.08 -14.27
N SER A 45 2.50 -10.51 -13.74
CA SER A 45 3.25 -11.10 -12.61
C SER A 45 2.38 -11.30 -11.36
N MET A 46 1.34 -10.47 -11.18
CA MET A 46 0.45 -10.53 -10.02
C MET A 46 -0.50 -11.73 -10.02
N TYR A 47 -0.75 -12.32 -11.20
CA TYR A 47 -1.73 -13.39 -11.40
C TYR A 47 -1.10 -14.71 -11.85
N HIS A 48 0.10 -14.64 -12.41
CA HIS A 48 0.81 -15.78 -12.93
C HIS A 48 2.14 -15.93 -12.22
N ASP A 49 2.26 -16.99 -11.44
CA ASP A 49 3.49 -17.37 -10.78
C ASP A 49 4.43 -18.09 -11.77
N VAL A 50 4.92 -17.33 -12.75
CA VAL A 50 5.80 -17.77 -13.84
C VAL A 50 6.98 -16.81 -14.00
N SER A 51 8.03 -17.24 -14.71
CA SER A 51 9.22 -16.40 -14.92
C SER A 51 8.90 -15.09 -15.64
N PRO A 52 9.67 -14.01 -15.39
CA PRO A 52 9.51 -12.75 -16.14
C PRO A 52 9.60 -12.94 -17.65
N LEU A 53 10.47 -13.84 -18.13
CA LEU A 53 10.56 -14.18 -19.54
C LEU A 53 9.22 -14.65 -20.14
N ARG A 54 8.48 -15.49 -19.41
CA ARG A 54 7.16 -15.98 -19.81
C ARG A 54 6.08 -14.90 -19.68
N LEU A 55 6.19 -14.03 -18.68
CA LEU A 55 5.28 -12.89 -18.51
C LEU A 55 5.37 -11.92 -19.68
N TYR A 56 6.58 -11.63 -20.17
CA TYR A 56 6.75 -10.81 -21.36
C TYR A 56 6.22 -11.49 -22.61
N ARG A 57 6.41 -12.81 -22.76
CA ARG A 57 5.77 -13.56 -23.85
C ARG A 57 4.25 -13.43 -23.82
N TYR A 58 3.64 -13.56 -22.64
CA TYR A 58 2.21 -13.36 -22.44
C TYR A 58 1.77 -11.93 -22.71
N ALA A 59 2.56 -10.93 -22.27
CA ALA A 59 2.28 -9.53 -22.50
C ALA A 59 2.23 -9.22 -24.00
N TYR A 60 3.13 -9.79 -24.80
CA TYR A 60 3.08 -9.68 -26.26
C TYR A 60 2.04 -10.60 -26.92
N GLY A 61 1.38 -11.46 -26.15
CA GLY A 61 0.39 -12.41 -26.66
C GLY A 61 1.00 -13.43 -27.62
N LEU A 62 2.24 -13.85 -27.41
CA LEU A 62 2.94 -14.79 -28.30
C LEU A 62 2.82 -16.23 -27.80
N THR A 63 2.59 -17.14 -28.73
CA THR A 63 2.89 -18.56 -28.55
C THR A 63 4.41 -18.75 -28.37
N ALA A 64 4.81 -19.88 -27.79
CA ALA A 64 6.23 -20.19 -27.66
C ALA A 64 6.90 -20.37 -29.04
N ALA A 65 6.18 -20.94 -30.01
CA ALA A 65 6.62 -20.99 -31.42
C ALA A 65 6.82 -19.58 -32.03
N GLU A 66 5.88 -18.65 -31.87
CA GLU A 66 6.02 -17.28 -32.38
C GLU A 66 7.17 -16.51 -31.70
N ALA A 67 7.34 -16.67 -30.39
CA ALA A 67 8.44 -16.04 -29.65
C ALA A 67 9.81 -16.61 -30.06
N ALA A 68 9.91 -17.92 -30.27
CA ALA A 68 11.12 -18.56 -30.75
C ALA A 68 11.47 -18.14 -32.19
N ALA A 69 10.47 -18.00 -33.07
CA ALA A 69 10.67 -17.48 -34.41
C ALA A 69 11.24 -16.05 -34.38
N ARG A 70 10.62 -15.15 -33.60
CA ARG A 70 11.12 -13.77 -33.45
C ARG A 70 12.52 -13.69 -32.83
N TYR A 71 12.84 -14.60 -31.91
CA TYR A 71 14.19 -14.70 -31.36
C TYR A 71 15.21 -15.06 -32.45
N ASN A 72 14.88 -16.02 -33.30
CA ASN A 72 15.76 -16.45 -34.39
C ASN A 72 15.94 -15.36 -35.46
N ASP A 73 14.91 -14.56 -35.74
CA ASP A 73 14.99 -13.44 -36.67
C ASP A 73 15.97 -12.34 -36.21
N VAL A 74 16.21 -12.25 -34.89
CA VAL A 74 17.06 -11.23 -34.25
C VAL A 74 18.52 -11.71 -34.09
N ASP A 75 18.81 -13.01 -34.29
CA ASP A 75 20.17 -13.59 -34.29
C ASP A 75 20.60 -13.99 -35.72
N PRO A 76 20.87 -13.05 -36.65
CA PRO A 76 21.16 -13.34 -38.06
C PRO A 76 22.44 -14.15 -38.29
N ALA A 77 23.29 -14.31 -37.26
CA ALA A 77 24.45 -15.19 -37.30
C ALA A 77 24.09 -16.69 -37.22
N GLY A 78 22.83 -17.05 -36.88
CA GLY A 78 22.35 -18.43 -36.83
C GLY A 78 23.01 -19.31 -35.78
N THR A 79 23.80 -18.71 -34.88
CA THR A 79 24.62 -19.42 -33.91
C THR A 79 23.81 -20.12 -32.81
N ALA A 80 22.56 -19.72 -32.60
CA ALA A 80 21.67 -20.36 -31.63
C ALA A 80 20.21 -20.39 -32.13
N ALA A 81 19.90 -21.30 -33.07
CA ALA A 81 18.51 -21.58 -33.46
C ALA A 81 17.71 -22.06 -32.23
N LEU A 82 16.82 -21.20 -31.74
CA LEU A 82 15.95 -21.47 -30.60
C LEU A 82 14.74 -22.27 -31.06
N ARG A 83 14.60 -23.47 -30.51
CA ARG A 83 13.40 -24.30 -30.65
C ARG A 83 12.38 -23.94 -29.57
N GLU A 84 11.10 -24.14 -29.86
CA GLU A 84 10.00 -23.95 -28.91
C GLU A 84 10.23 -24.71 -27.58
N SER A 85 10.71 -25.96 -27.65
CA SER A 85 11.02 -26.75 -26.46
C SER A 85 12.09 -26.11 -25.57
N ARG A 86 13.11 -25.49 -26.16
CA ARG A 86 14.19 -24.79 -25.44
C ARG A 86 13.70 -23.50 -24.80
N LEU A 87 12.77 -22.79 -25.43
CA LEU A 87 12.12 -21.63 -24.81
C LEU A 87 11.34 -22.04 -23.54
N TYR A 88 10.62 -23.16 -23.57
CA TYR A 88 9.95 -23.65 -22.37
C TYR A 88 10.95 -23.97 -21.25
N GLU A 89 12.06 -24.65 -21.54
CA GLU A 89 13.13 -24.91 -20.55
C GLU A 89 13.67 -23.62 -19.91
N PHE A 90 13.78 -22.54 -20.68
CA PHE A 90 14.17 -21.22 -20.19
C PHE A 90 13.09 -20.59 -19.30
N GLU A 91 11.83 -20.69 -19.70
CA GLU A 91 10.70 -20.10 -18.99
C GLU A 91 10.39 -20.77 -17.65
N TYR A 92 10.77 -22.05 -17.48
CA TYR A 92 10.55 -22.78 -16.23
C TYR A 92 11.68 -22.57 -15.20
N TRP A 93 12.84 -22.05 -15.61
CA TRP A 93 13.97 -21.79 -14.71
C TRP A 93 13.65 -20.62 -13.76
N PRO A 94 14.01 -20.66 -12.46
CA PRO A 94 14.88 -21.63 -11.77
C PRO A 94 14.17 -22.84 -11.16
N ARG A 95 12.85 -22.97 -11.34
CA ARG A 95 12.09 -24.08 -10.74
C ARG A 95 12.42 -25.41 -11.42
N HIS A 96 12.43 -25.41 -12.75
CA HIS A 96 12.75 -26.56 -13.60
C HIS A 96 13.38 -26.07 -14.92
N GLY A 97 14.01 -26.95 -15.71
CA GLY A 97 14.58 -26.55 -17.01
C GLY A 97 16.02 -26.03 -16.91
N ILE A 98 16.39 -25.10 -17.80
CA ILE A 98 17.78 -24.67 -17.99
C ILE A 98 17.87 -23.15 -17.85
N ARG A 99 18.89 -22.69 -17.12
CA ARG A 99 19.18 -21.25 -17.03
C ARG A 99 19.48 -20.66 -18.42
N PRO A 100 18.77 -19.62 -18.86
CA PRO A 100 19.13 -18.88 -20.08
C PRO A 100 20.56 -18.33 -19.97
N SER A 101 21.28 -18.23 -21.08
CA SER A 101 22.56 -17.49 -21.08
C SER A 101 22.31 -15.98 -21.05
N ALA A 102 23.29 -15.19 -20.62
CA ALA A 102 23.19 -13.72 -20.66
C ALA A 102 22.93 -13.20 -22.08
N ARG A 103 23.56 -13.84 -23.10
CA ARG A 103 23.27 -13.57 -24.52
C ARG A 103 21.82 -13.88 -24.88
N ALA A 104 21.25 -14.98 -24.40
CA ALA A 104 19.84 -15.30 -24.67
C ALA A 104 18.90 -14.26 -24.04
N ILE A 105 19.17 -13.83 -22.81
CA ILE A 105 18.41 -12.77 -22.14
C ILE A 105 18.52 -11.44 -22.91
N ALA A 106 19.70 -11.07 -23.40
CA ALA A 106 19.91 -9.90 -24.25
C ALA A 106 19.11 -9.96 -25.57
N LEU A 107 19.09 -11.12 -26.24
CA LEU A 107 18.29 -11.31 -27.46
C LEU A 107 16.78 -11.23 -27.18
N PHE A 108 16.29 -11.80 -26.08
CA PHE A 108 14.88 -11.63 -25.69
C PHE A 108 14.53 -10.20 -25.32
N ALA A 109 15.47 -9.43 -24.76
CA ALA A 109 15.26 -8.01 -24.50
C ALA A 109 14.97 -7.25 -25.80
N HIS A 110 15.62 -7.63 -26.90
CA HIS A 110 15.31 -7.10 -28.23
C HIS A 110 13.94 -7.56 -28.75
N VAL A 111 13.63 -8.86 -28.64
CA VAL A 111 12.33 -9.43 -29.06
C VAL A 111 11.16 -8.75 -28.35
N TYR A 112 11.31 -8.53 -27.05
CA TYR A 112 10.28 -7.92 -26.19
C TYR A 112 10.45 -6.41 -26.00
N ARG A 113 11.41 -5.79 -26.71
CA ARG A 113 11.71 -4.35 -26.66
C ARG A 113 11.70 -3.78 -25.25
N THR A 114 12.48 -4.39 -24.38
CA THR A 114 12.58 -4.06 -22.96
C THR A 114 14.05 -4.07 -22.53
N SER A 115 14.33 -3.80 -21.26
CA SER A 115 15.67 -4.00 -20.71
C SER A 115 15.87 -5.46 -20.31
N ALA A 116 17.07 -5.98 -20.57
CA ALA A 116 17.39 -7.37 -20.29
C ALA A 116 17.28 -7.70 -18.78
N ARG A 117 17.50 -6.70 -17.92
CA ARG A 117 17.33 -6.81 -16.46
C ARG A 117 15.91 -7.15 -16.02
N ARG A 118 14.87 -6.74 -16.78
CA ARG A 118 13.45 -7.02 -16.48
C ARG A 118 13.01 -8.44 -16.82
N LEU A 119 13.81 -9.18 -17.59
CA LEU A 119 13.52 -10.55 -18.00
C LEU A 119 14.01 -11.61 -17.00
N VAL A 120 14.69 -11.18 -15.93
CA VAL A 120 15.25 -12.07 -14.89
C VAL A 120 14.86 -11.57 -13.49
N THR A 121 14.58 -12.49 -12.57
CA THR A 121 14.38 -12.16 -11.15
C THR A 121 15.72 -11.87 -10.47
N ASP A 122 15.70 -11.21 -9.32
CA ASP A 122 16.93 -10.88 -8.57
C ASP A 122 17.73 -12.13 -8.19
N ALA A 123 17.04 -13.21 -7.80
CA ALA A 123 17.67 -14.49 -7.51
C ALA A 123 18.34 -15.12 -8.75
N VAL A 124 17.72 -15.01 -9.93
CA VAL A 124 18.30 -15.51 -11.18
C VAL A 124 19.45 -14.63 -11.63
N TYR A 125 19.31 -13.31 -11.52
CA TYR A 125 20.35 -12.32 -11.83
C TYR A 125 21.61 -12.55 -10.98
N ALA A 126 21.45 -12.80 -9.67
CA ALA A 126 22.57 -13.09 -8.76
C ALA A 126 23.36 -14.36 -9.13
N SER A 127 22.78 -15.27 -9.92
CA SER A 127 23.47 -16.50 -10.35
C SER A 127 24.48 -16.27 -11.48
N TYR A 128 24.42 -15.13 -12.19
CA TYR A 128 25.30 -14.84 -13.32
C TYR A 128 26.68 -14.34 -12.88
N THR A 129 27.68 -14.60 -13.72
CA THR A 129 29.04 -14.06 -13.51
C THR A 129 29.03 -12.52 -13.58
N PRO A 130 30.03 -11.81 -13.01
CA PRO A 130 30.10 -10.36 -13.14
C PRO A 130 30.08 -9.86 -14.59
N ALA A 131 30.77 -10.55 -15.50
CA ALA A 131 30.79 -10.20 -16.93
C ALA A 131 29.41 -10.39 -17.60
N ASP A 132 28.71 -11.46 -17.24
CA ASP A 132 27.34 -11.72 -17.72
C ASP A 132 26.32 -10.71 -17.19
N ARG A 133 26.45 -10.31 -15.91
CA ARG A 133 25.62 -9.28 -15.29
C ARG A 133 25.80 -7.93 -15.97
N ASP A 134 27.04 -7.55 -16.26
CA ASP A 134 27.35 -6.33 -17.00
C ASP A 134 26.73 -6.32 -18.42
N LEU A 135 26.70 -7.46 -19.12
CA LEU A 135 25.98 -7.57 -20.39
C LEU A 135 24.46 -7.38 -20.22
N ILE A 136 23.87 -7.97 -19.18
CA ILE A 136 22.44 -7.84 -18.88
C ILE A 136 22.08 -6.38 -18.53
N ASP A 137 22.91 -5.71 -17.73
CA ASP A 137 22.62 -4.35 -17.28
C ASP A 137 22.77 -3.32 -18.41
N ARG A 138 23.72 -3.52 -19.33
CA ARG A 138 23.94 -2.63 -20.48
C ARG A 138 22.96 -2.83 -21.63
N THR A 139 22.21 -3.93 -21.65
CA THR A 139 21.28 -4.23 -22.76
C THR A 139 19.89 -3.64 -22.48
N ASP A 140 19.60 -2.49 -23.08
CA ASP A 140 18.30 -1.83 -23.01
C ASP A 140 17.73 -1.54 -24.41
N HIS A 141 16.57 -2.12 -24.71
CA HIS A 141 15.82 -1.88 -25.93
C HIS A 141 14.47 -1.18 -25.66
N GLY A 142 14.25 -0.67 -24.45
CA GLY A 142 13.02 -0.01 -24.00
C GLY A 142 12.83 1.42 -24.53
N SER A 143 13.86 2.07 -25.09
CA SER A 143 13.79 3.48 -25.54
C SER A 143 13.28 3.70 -26.98
N HIS A 144 12.68 2.69 -27.63
CA HIS A 144 12.31 2.78 -29.05
C HIS A 144 10.97 3.55 -29.28
N PRO A 145 10.89 4.50 -30.23
CA PRO A 145 9.74 5.42 -30.46
C PRO A 145 8.40 4.77 -30.91
N SER A 146 8.29 3.45 -30.82
CA SER A 146 7.06 2.67 -31.04
C SER A 146 6.06 2.71 -29.87
N HIS A 147 6.24 3.63 -28.92
CA HIS A 147 5.27 3.98 -27.88
C HIS A 147 4.08 4.83 -28.38
N ARG A 148 4.00 5.15 -29.68
CA ARG A 148 2.80 5.78 -30.26
C ARG A 148 1.69 4.74 -30.48
N PRO A 149 0.41 5.07 -30.17
CA PRO A 149 -0.71 4.16 -30.40
C PRO A 149 -0.79 3.75 -31.89
N LEU A 150 -0.90 2.44 -32.14
CA LEU A 150 -1.15 1.91 -33.48
C LEU A 150 -2.54 2.35 -33.94
N ARG A 151 -2.60 3.13 -35.02
CA ARG A 151 -3.81 3.33 -35.80
C ARG A 151 -4.22 1.96 -36.37
N ALA A 152 -5.46 1.55 -36.12
CA ALA A 152 -5.95 0.22 -36.49
C ALA A 152 -5.76 -0.07 -38.00
N PRO A 153 -5.27 -1.27 -38.39
CA PRO A 153 -5.38 -1.70 -39.77
C PRO A 153 -6.83 -2.06 -40.08
N ALA A 154 -7.29 -1.64 -41.26
CA ALA A 154 -8.56 -2.09 -41.82
C ALA A 154 -8.48 -3.58 -42.16
N THR A 155 -9.36 -4.38 -41.58
CA THR A 155 -9.51 -5.81 -41.93
C THR A 155 -10.27 -5.91 -43.26
N PRO A 156 -9.72 -6.56 -44.32
CA PRO A 156 -10.52 -6.92 -45.46
C PRO A 156 -11.37 -8.14 -45.12
N ALA A 157 -12.66 -8.08 -45.46
CA ALA A 157 -13.57 -9.21 -45.40
C ALA A 157 -13.05 -10.34 -46.31
N ARG A 158 -12.71 -11.49 -45.72
CA ARG A 158 -12.51 -12.73 -46.47
C ARG A 158 -13.79 -13.55 -46.42
N HIS A 159 -14.44 -13.66 -47.57
CA HIS A 159 -15.40 -14.73 -47.84
C HIS A 159 -14.67 -16.07 -47.70
N VAL A 160 -15.17 -16.93 -46.81
CA VAL A 160 -14.81 -18.35 -46.79
C VAL A 160 -15.93 -19.09 -47.49
N THR A 161 -15.62 -19.59 -48.68
CA THR A 161 -16.46 -20.51 -49.44
C THR A 161 -16.46 -21.86 -48.72
N MET A 162 -17.66 -22.40 -48.47
CA MET A 162 -17.81 -23.76 -47.95
C MET A 162 -17.26 -24.77 -48.95
N SER A 163 -16.33 -25.61 -48.52
CA SER A 163 -16.07 -26.90 -49.16
C SER A 163 -15.53 -27.90 -48.12
N GLN A 164 -16.40 -28.86 -47.83
CA GLN A 164 -16.16 -30.25 -47.43
C GLN A 164 -15.06 -30.54 -46.40
N GLU A 165 -15.48 -30.91 -45.19
CA GLU A 165 -14.68 -31.75 -44.31
C GLU A 165 -15.53 -32.87 -43.71
N ALA A 166 -14.92 -34.06 -43.72
CA ALA A 166 -15.52 -35.36 -43.51
C ALA A 166 -16.01 -35.61 -42.07
N ALA A 167 -16.87 -36.62 -41.96
CA ALA A 167 -17.54 -37.10 -40.75
C ALA A 167 -16.69 -37.05 -39.47
N ARG A 168 -17.11 -36.21 -38.52
CA ARG A 168 -16.72 -36.31 -37.12
C ARG A 168 -17.76 -37.14 -36.35
N PRO A 169 -17.35 -37.93 -35.34
CA PRO A 169 -18.29 -38.70 -34.53
C PRO A 169 -19.26 -37.74 -33.83
N MET A 170 -20.56 -38.06 -33.87
CA MET A 170 -21.63 -37.31 -33.21
C MET A 170 -21.26 -37.10 -31.74
N ALA A 171 -21.08 -35.83 -31.35
CA ALA A 171 -20.98 -35.46 -29.94
C ALA A 171 -22.27 -35.91 -29.22
N PRO A 172 -22.19 -36.34 -27.95
CA PRO A 172 -23.37 -36.75 -27.21
C PRO A 172 -24.41 -35.63 -27.18
N VAL A 173 -25.66 -35.97 -27.49
CA VAL A 173 -26.78 -35.03 -27.45
C VAL A 173 -26.94 -34.55 -26.01
N LEU A 174 -26.53 -33.31 -25.73
CA LEU A 174 -26.70 -32.68 -24.42
C LEU A 174 -28.19 -32.65 -24.08
N THR A 175 -28.57 -33.17 -22.91
CA THR A 175 -29.95 -33.07 -22.45
C THR A 175 -30.26 -31.61 -22.08
N PRO A 176 -31.54 -31.17 -22.06
CA PRO A 176 -31.91 -29.82 -21.63
C PRO A 176 -31.36 -29.44 -20.23
N LYS A 177 -31.19 -30.42 -19.35
CA LYS A 177 -30.61 -30.25 -18.01
C LYS A 177 -29.10 -29.96 -18.07
N ASP A 178 -28.38 -30.61 -18.97
CA ASP A 178 -26.94 -30.40 -19.19
C ASP A 178 -26.68 -29.04 -19.85
N CYS A 179 -27.52 -28.63 -20.80
CA CYS A 179 -27.48 -27.28 -21.38
C CYS A 179 -27.72 -26.21 -20.32
N ALA A 180 -28.69 -26.40 -19.41
CA ALA A 180 -28.95 -25.45 -18.33
C ALA A 180 -27.80 -25.38 -17.31
N ALA A 181 -27.16 -26.52 -17.01
CA ALA A 181 -25.99 -26.55 -16.15
C ALA A 181 -24.78 -25.85 -16.80
N LEU A 182 -24.55 -26.08 -18.09
CA LEU A 182 -23.50 -25.43 -18.87
C LEU A 182 -23.73 -23.92 -18.98
N LEU A 183 -24.96 -23.46 -19.28
CA LEU A 183 -25.29 -22.03 -19.32
C LEU A 183 -25.10 -21.36 -17.96
N ARG A 184 -25.45 -22.04 -16.85
CA ARG A 184 -25.17 -21.54 -15.50
C ARG A 184 -23.66 -21.48 -15.21
N ALA A 185 -22.89 -22.47 -15.65
CA ALA A 185 -21.44 -22.49 -15.49
C ALA A 185 -20.76 -21.37 -16.31
N LEU A 186 -21.16 -21.18 -17.57
CA LEU A 186 -20.69 -20.10 -18.43
C LEU A 186 -21.08 -18.72 -17.89
N ALA A 187 -22.31 -18.56 -17.39
CA ALA A 187 -22.74 -17.32 -16.75
C ALA A 187 -21.97 -17.06 -15.43
N ALA A 188 -21.66 -18.10 -14.66
CA ALA A 188 -20.85 -17.98 -13.45
C ALA A 188 -19.39 -17.62 -13.77
N GLU A 189 -18.83 -18.20 -14.83
CA GLU A 189 -17.48 -17.90 -15.32
C GLU A 189 -17.41 -16.48 -15.90
N GLU A 190 -18.39 -16.07 -16.72
CA GLU A 190 -18.48 -14.72 -17.26
C GLU A 190 -18.67 -13.68 -16.14
N ALA A 191 -19.48 -14.00 -15.12
CA ALA A 191 -19.63 -13.16 -13.93
C ALA A 191 -18.32 -13.07 -13.11
N ASP A 192 -17.56 -14.16 -13.01
CA ASP A 192 -16.27 -14.18 -12.32
C ASP A 192 -15.21 -13.35 -13.09
N VAL A 193 -15.16 -13.47 -14.42
CA VAL A 193 -14.31 -12.64 -15.28
C VAL A 193 -14.65 -11.16 -15.13
N LYS A 194 -15.94 -10.79 -15.24
CA LYS A 194 -16.39 -9.40 -15.02
C LYS A 194 -16.03 -8.89 -13.63
N ARG A 195 -16.14 -9.71 -12.58
CA ARG A 195 -15.71 -9.35 -11.21
C ARG A 195 -14.20 -9.16 -11.10
N ARG A 196 -13.39 -9.99 -11.79
CA ARG A 196 -11.92 -9.88 -11.79
C ARG A 196 -11.46 -8.62 -12.53
N ASP A 197 -12.06 -8.31 -13.67
CA ASP A 197 -11.78 -7.08 -14.43
C ASP A 197 -12.18 -5.83 -13.65
N LEU A 198 -13.36 -5.85 -13.04
CA LEU A 198 -13.85 -4.80 -12.15
C LEU A 198 -12.90 -4.57 -10.96
N LEU A 199 -12.51 -5.65 -10.28
CA LEU A 199 -11.60 -5.59 -9.15
C LEU A 199 -10.23 -5.06 -9.56
N PHE A 200 -9.74 -5.44 -10.74
CA PHE A 200 -8.49 -4.93 -11.29
C PHE A 200 -8.55 -3.43 -11.58
N GLU A 201 -9.59 -2.95 -12.25
CA GLU A 201 -9.77 -1.52 -12.51
C GLU A 201 -9.86 -0.70 -11.22
N LEU A 202 -10.61 -1.18 -10.23
CA LEU A 202 -10.70 -0.55 -8.92
C LEU A 202 -9.35 -0.58 -8.19
N THR A 203 -8.61 -1.68 -8.30
CA THR A 203 -7.29 -1.81 -7.68
C THR A 203 -6.34 -0.76 -8.22
N LEU A 204 -6.31 -0.54 -9.54
CA LEU A 204 -5.50 0.51 -10.15
C LEU A 204 -5.92 1.92 -9.71
N ALA A 205 -7.22 2.21 -9.71
CA ALA A 205 -7.73 3.53 -9.31
C ALA A 205 -7.50 3.84 -7.81
N PHE A 206 -7.47 2.81 -6.96
CA PHE A 206 -7.32 2.93 -5.51
C PHE A 206 -5.89 2.60 -5.04
N GLY A 207 -4.85 2.82 -5.85
CA GLY A 207 -3.46 2.75 -5.36
C GLY A 207 -2.75 1.40 -5.53
N GLY A 208 -3.21 0.55 -6.45
CA GLY A 208 -2.54 -0.69 -6.83
C GLY A 208 -2.82 -1.86 -5.88
N ALA A 209 -1.97 -2.89 -5.93
CA ALA A 209 -2.18 -4.17 -5.27
C ALA A 209 -2.58 -4.10 -3.78
N PRO A 210 -2.05 -3.18 -2.95
CA PRO A 210 -2.50 -3.02 -1.56
C PRO A 210 -4.01 -2.77 -1.41
N ALA A 211 -4.64 -2.11 -2.39
CA ALA A 211 -6.08 -1.82 -2.38
C ALA A 211 -6.96 -3.08 -2.37
N LEU A 212 -6.45 -4.22 -2.85
CA LEU A 212 -7.19 -5.48 -2.92
C LEU A 212 -7.73 -5.91 -1.56
N VAL A 213 -7.00 -5.68 -0.47
CA VAL A 213 -7.45 -6.04 0.88
C VAL A 213 -8.74 -5.29 1.24
N LEU A 214 -8.84 -4.01 0.88
CA LEU A 214 -10.00 -3.18 1.15
C LEU A 214 -11.16 -3.51 0.21
N LEU A 215 -10.88 -3.63 -1.08
CA LEU A 215 -11.88 -3.88 -2.11
C LEU A 215 -12.58 -5.23 -1.92
N ARG A 216 -11.89 -6.24 -1.35
CA ARG A 216 -12.51 -7.54 -1.02
C ARG A 216 -13.67 -7.43 -0.03
N HIS A 217 -13.67 -6.41 0.84
CA HIS A 217 -14.74 -6.18 1.82
C HIS A 217 -15.95 -5.42 1.27
N LEU A 218 -15.90 -4.97 0.01
CA LEU A 218 -17.05 -4.37 -0.66
C LEU A 218 -17.98 -5.46 -1.20
N SER A 219 -19.28 -5.23 -1.04
CA SER A 219 -20.31 -6.00 -1.71
C SER A 219 -20.23 -5.81 -3.23
N PRO A 220 -20.74 -6.75 -4.05
CA PRO A 220 -20.74 -6.58 -5.51
C PRO A 220 -21.38 -5.26 -5.98
N PRO A 221 -22.54 -4.81 -5.45
CA PRO A 221 -23.13 -3.52 -5.83
C PRO A 221 -22.24 -2.30 -5.51
N GLU A 222 -21.50 -2.33 -4.39
CA GLU A 222 -20.56 -1.26 -4.05
C GLU A 222 -19.38 -1.21 -5.02
N LYS A 223 -18.87 -2.37 -5.45
CA LYS A 223 -17.80 -2.46 -6.47
C LYS A 223 -18.27 -1.93 -7.82
N ASP A 224 -19.47 -2.36 -8.25
CA ASP A 224 -20.05 -1.92 -9.53
C ASP A 224 -20.26 -0.39 -9.53
N ARG A 225 -20.76 0.16 -8.42
CA ARG A 225 -20.94 1.61 -8.25
C ARG A 225 -19.62 2.36 -8.35
N LEU A 226 -18.61 1.95 -7.59
CA LEU A 226 -17.30 2.61 -7.63
C LEU A 226 -16.68 2.55 -9.03
N ALA A 227 -16.77 1.41 -9.73
CA ALA A 227 -16.18 1.30 -11.04
C ALA A 227 -16.92 2.14 -12.08
N SER A 228 -18.25 2.24 -11.97
CA SER A 228 -19.03 3.18 -12.79
C SER A 228 -18.58 4.62 -12.54
N ALA A 229 -18.34 5.00 -11.28
CA ALA A 229 -17.86 6.33 -10.93
C ALA A 229 -16.45 6.60 -11.48
N VAL A 230 -15.52 5.64 -11.33
CA VAL A 230 -14.15 5.71 -11.89
C VAL A 230 -14.14 5.83 -13.41
N ARG A 231 -15.01 5.10 -14.12
CA ARG A 231 -15.05 5.10 -15.60
C ARG A 231 -15.65 6.38 -16.18
N ALA A 232 -16.67 6.93 -15.53
CA ALA A 232 -17.46 8.01 -16.10
C ALA A 232 -17.09 9.39 -15.54
N SER A 233 -16.48 9.47 -14.35
CA SER A 233 -16.19 10.69 -13.56
C SER A 233 -17.34 11.71 -13.40
N THR A 234 -18.53 11.37 -13.90
CA THR A 234 -19.67 12.27 -14.11
C THR A 234 -20.94 11.82 -13.39
N ARG A 235 -20.96 10.59 -12.87
CA ARG A 235 -22.08 10.02 -12.12
C ARG A 235 -21.67 9.71 -10.68
N VAL A 236 -21.34 10.76 -9.95
CA VAL A 236 -21.10 10.68 -8.51
C VAL A 236 -22.39 11.06 -7.81
N ASP A 237 -22.91 10.14 -7.00
CA ASP A 237 -24.09 10.34 -6.16
C ASP A 237 -23.74 10.14 -4.68
N ALA A 238 -24.70 10.43 -3.79
CA ALA A 238 -24.49 10.27 -2.35
C ALA A 238 -24.05 8.84 -1.98
N ALA A 239 -24.60 7.82 -2.64
CA ALA A 239 -24.26 6.42 -2.38
C ALA A 239 -22.82 6.08 -2.80
N THR A 240 -22.26 6.76 -3.79
CA THR A 240 -20.85 6.61 -4.18
C THR A 240 -19.95 7.20 -3.10
N VAL A 241 -20.33 8.37 -2.57
CA VAL A 241 -19.61 9.02 -1.47
C VAL A 241 -19.64 8.17 -0.19
N ASP A 242 -20.79 7.54 0.13
CA ASP A 242 -20.91 6.61 1.26
C ASP A 242 -19.84 5.49 1.19
N VAL A 243 -19.61 4.94 0.00
CA VAL A 243 -18.62 3.87 -0.19
C VAL A 243 -17.19 4.39 0.00
N ILE A 244 -16.88 5.59 -0.49
CA ILE A 244 -15.57 6.21 -0.32
C ILE A 244 -15.30 6.50 1.15
N GLU A 245 -16.24 7.12 1.87
CA GLU A 245 -16.12 7.40 3.31
C GLU A 245 -15.93 6.10 4.11
N LYS A 246 -16.66 5.03 3.76
CA LYS A 246 -16.49 3.69 4.33
C LYS A 246 -15.07 3.14 4.08
N LEU A 247 -14.51 3.34 2.89
CA LEU A 247 -13.15 2.93 2.57
C LEU A 247 -12.11 3.77 3.31
N THR A 248 -12.28 5.09 3.41
CA THR A 248 -11.43 5.97 4.22
C THR A 248 -11.37 5.51 5.68
N ALA A 249 -12.52 5.20 6.29
CA ALA A 249 -12.57 4.67 7.65
C ALA A 249 -11.86 3.32 7.81
N ARG A 250 -11.86 2.49 6.76
CA ARG A 250 -11.10 1.22 6.74
C ARG A 250 -9.60 1.43 6.56
N CYS A 251 -9.17 2.39 5.74
CA CYS A 251 -7.76 2.74 5.59
C CYS A 251 -7.13 3.10 6.93
N ARG A 252 -7.84 3.87 7.76
CA ARG A 252 -7.36 4.22 9.11
C ARG A 252 -7.08 2.99 9.98
N ARG A 253 -7.98 2.00 9.96
CA ARG A 253 -7.78 0.74 10.69
C ARG A 253 -6.72 -0.17 10.06
N LEU A 254 -6.57 -0.11 8.73
CA LEU A 254 -5.54 -0.86 8.02
C LEU A 254 -4.14 -0.35 8.39
N ASP A 255 -3.99 0.97 8.60
CA ASP A 255 -2.74 1.58 9.05
C ASP A 255 -2.31 1.03 10.42
N ASP A 256 -3.26 0.88 11.36
CA ASP A 256 -2.96 0.31 12.69
C ASP A 256 -2.30 -1.08 12.65
N ASP A 257 -2.57 -1.86 11.60
CA ASP A 257 -2.12 -3.25 11.47
C ASP A 257 -0.88 -3.41 10.57
N PHE A 258 -0.81 -2.69 9.44
CA PHE A 258 0.20 -2.87 8.39
C PHE A 258 1.14 -1.67 8.22
N GLY A 259 0.72 -0.50 8.72
CA GLY A 259 1.47 0.74 8.64
C GLY A 259 1.42 1.46 7.29
N PRO A 260 2.14 2.59 7.21
CA PRO A 260 1.91 3.60 6.18
C PRO A 260 2.35 3.22 4.76
N GLU A 261 3.38 2.38 4.56
CA GLU A 261 3.81 1.98 3.19
C GLU A 261 2.71 1.21 2.44
N THR A 262 1.91 0.43 3.17
CA THR A 262 0.80 -0.33 2.59
C THR A 262 -0.39 0.58 2.29
N VAL A 263 -0.67 1.54 3.16
CA VAL A 263 -1.93 2.30 3.14
C VAL A 263 -1.83 3.59 2.32
N LEU A 264 -0.65 4.22 2.27
CA LEU A 264 -0.46 5.52 1.61
C LEU A 264 -0.85 5.50 0.13
N PRO A 265 -0.42 4.54 -0.71
CA PRO A 265 -0.84 4.49 -2.11
C PRO A 265 -2.36 4.43 -2.26
N ILE A 266 -3.04 3.73 -1.34
CA ILE A 266 -4.49 3.59 -1.36
C ILE A 266 -5.19 4.90 -1.05
N VAL A 267 -4.72 5.60 -0.02
CA VAL A 267 -5.28 6.88 0.40
C VAL A 267 -5.02 7.95 -0.67
N ASP A 268 -3.85 7.97 -1.29
CA ASP A 268 -3.57 8.88 -2.40
C ASP A 268 -4.42 8.58 -3.63
N GLY A 269 -4.62 7.31 -3.99
CA GLY A 269 -5.53 6.93 -5.07
C GLY A 269 -6.97 7.40 -4.82
N GLN A 270 -7.47 7.21 -3.60
CA GLN A 270 -8.78 7.74 -3.19
C GLN A 270 -8.85 9.26 -3.24
N ARG A 271 -7.81 9.94 -2.76
CA ARG A 271 -7.73 11.40 -2.73
C ARG A 271 -7.74 11.98 -4.14
N SER A 272 -6.95 11.40 -5.06
CA SER A 272 -6.95 11.76 -6.48
C SER A 272 -8.31 11.53 -7.12
N LEU A 273 -8.95 10.39 -6.87
CA LEU A 273 -10.29 10.11 -7.39
C LEU A 273 -11.33 11.14 -6.92
N VAL A 274 -11.30 11.52 -5.64
CA VAL A 274 -12.20 12.55 -5.10
C VAL A 274 -11.90 13.92 -5.68
N ALA A 275 -10.62 14.26 -5.92
CA ALA A 275 -10.24 15.50 -6.60
C ALA A 275 -10.76 15.55 -8.05
N ASP A 276 -10.69 14.43 -8.77
CA ASP A 276 -11.24 14.32 -10.12
C ASP A 276 -12.76 14.52 -10.12
N PHE A 277 -13.46 13.98 -9.13
CA PHE A 277 -14.90 14.22 -8.96
C PHE A 277 -15.22 15.69 -8.67
N LEU A 278 -14.45 16.34 -7.78
CA LEU A 278 -14.63 17.75 -7.46
C LEU A 278 -14.37 18.67 -8.68
N SER A 279 -13.54 18.23 -9.62
CA SER A 279 -13.27 18.95 -10.87
C SER A 279 -14.46 18.99 -11.83
N ASN A 280 -15.53 18.21 -11.57
CA ASN A 280 -16.76 18.25 -12.35
C ASN A 280 -17.62 19.48 -12.00
N GLU A 281 -17.98 20.27 -13.00
CA GLU A 281 -18.75 21.51 -12.83
C GLU A 281 -20.22 21.29 -12.42
N VAL A 282 -20.79 20.10 -12.67
CA VAL A 282 -22.24 19.83 -12.55
C VAL A 282 -22.65 19.23 -11.18
N LEU A 283 -21.78 19.29 -10.15
CA LEU A 283 -22.11 18.74 -8.84
C LEU A 283 -23.10 19.62 -8.05
N PRO A 284 -24.20 19.04 -7.50
CA PRO A 284 -25.07 19.75 -6.56
C PRO A 284 -24.27 20.29 -5.35
N PRO A 285 -24.58 21.49 -4.84
CA PRO A 285 -23.80 22.12 -3.77
C PRO A 285 -23.58 21.24 -2.53
N GLY A 286 -24.63 20.59 -2.03
CA GLY A 286 -24.52 19.70 -0.85
C GLY A 286 -23.63 18.47 -1.09
N LEU A 287 -23.57 17.96 -2.33
CA LEU A 287 -22.69 16.85 -2.67
C LEU A 287 -21.24 17.33 -2.85
N ARG A 288 -21.05 18.53 -3.41
CA ARG A 288 -19.74 19.17 -3.50
C ARG A 288 -19.13 19.37 -2.11
N ASP A 289 -19.88 19.92 -1.16
CA ASP A 289 -19.39 20.14 0.21
C ASP A 289 -19.01 18.82 0.90
N ARG A 290 -19.82 17.77 0.70
CA ARG A 290 -19.55 16.44 1.24
C ARG A 290 -18.27 15.85 0.65
N LEU A 291 -18.08 15.92 -0.67
CA LEU A 291 -16.85 15.49 -1.34
C LEU A 291 -15.63 16.31 -0.90
N THR A 292 -15.78 17.63 -0.72
CA THR A 292 -14.71 18.49 -0.20
C THR A 292 -14.31 18.09 1.21
N ARG A 293 -15.28 17.71 2.07
CA ARG A 293 -14.99 17.14 3.39
C ARG A 293 -14.24 15.82 3.28
N THR A 294 -14.70 14.90 2.42
CA THR A 294 -14.01 13.61 2.18
C THR A 294 -12.59 13.82 1.68
N TYR A 295 -12.37 14.78 0.77
CA TYR A 295 -11.04 15.16 0.29
C TYR A 295 -10.15 15.68 1.43
N ALA A 296 -10.70 16.54 2.29
CA ALA A 296 -9.97 17.09 3.43
C ALA A 296 -9.58 15.99 4.44
N GLU A 297 -10.48 15.03 4.71
CA GLU A 297 -10.19 13.88 5.57
C GLU A 297 -9.16 12.92 4.98
N LEU A 298 -9.22 12.66 3.66
CA LEU A 298 -8.22 11.86 2.95
C LEU A 298 -6.85 12.56 2.94
N SER A 299 -6.83 13.89 2.77
CA SER A 299 -5.61 14.70 2.85
C SER A 299 -5.03 14.70 4.26
N GLN A 300 -5.88 14.75 5.29
CA GLN A 300 -5.47 14.56 6.69
C GLN A 300 -4.83 13.19 6.89
N LEU A 301 -5.47 12.11 6.41
CA LEU A 301 -4.94 10.77 6.55
C LEU A 301 -3.62 10.59 5.77
N ALA A 302 -3.54 11.06 4.54
CA ALA A 302 -2.30 11.04 3.77
C ALA A 302 -1.18 11.78 4.51
N GLY A 303 -1.49 12.95 5.09
CA GLY A 303 -0.54 13.70 5.91
C GLY A 303 -0.04 12.91 7.13
N TRP A 304 -0.91 12.14 7.77
CA TRP A 304 -0.53 11.22 8.86
C TRP A 304 0.41 10.11 8.38
N LEU A 305 0.10 9.49 7.25
CA LEU A 305 0.91 8.38 6.71
C LEU A 305 2.29 8.87 6.27
N HIS A 306 2.39 10.02 5.59
CA HIS A 306 3.67 10.66 5.30
C HIS A 306 4.43 11.03 6.58
N HIS A 307 3.72 11.56 7.59
CA HIS A 307 4.34 11.88 8.87
C HIS A 307 4.95 10.64 9.52
N ASP A 308 4.23 9.51 9.50
CA ASP A 308 4.68 8.26 10.08
C ASP A 308 5.83 7.59 9.28
N LEU A 309 5.94 7.88 7.98
CA LEU A 309 7.09 7.56 7.13
C LEU A 309 8.28 8.52 7.29
N LEU A 310 8.17 9.56 8.13
CA LEU A 310 9.15 10.64 8.25
C LEU A 310 9.33 11.50 6.99
N ASP A 311 8.41 11.40 6.03
CA ASP A 311 8.30 12.37 4.94
C ASP A 311 7.60 13.64 5.44
N HIS A 312 8.37 14.48 6.14
CA HIS A 312 7.86 15.71 6.73
C HIS A 312 7.36 16.73 5.70
N ALA A 313 7.93 16.73 4.48
CA ALA A 313 7.53 17.61 3.40
C ALA A 313 6.17 17.18 2.85
N GLY A 314 6.01 15.89 2.52
CA GLY A 314 4.74 15.31 2.10
C GLY A 314 3.66 15.47 3.16
N ALA A 315 3.99 15.24 4.43
CA ALA A 315 3.06 15.42 5.55
C ALA A 315 2.51 16.85 5.62
N ARG A 316 3.39 17.85 5.59
CA ARG A 316 2.99 19.26 5.66
C ARG A 316 2.14 19.66 4.48
N LEU A 317 2.53 19.26 3.27
CA LEU A 317 1.78 19.52 2.03
C LEU A 317 0.36 18.97 2.13
N ARG A 318 0.21 17.69 2.47
CA ARG A 318 -1.10 17.02 2.57
C ARG A 318 -1.97 17.62 3.67
N TYR A 319 -1.41 17.97 4.83
CA TYR A 319 -2.17 18.68 5.88
C TYR A 319 -2.63 20.06 5.42
N GLN A 320 -1.79 20.81 4.69
CA GLN A 320 -2.17 22.12 4.14
C GLN A 320 -3.28 22.03 3.10
N GLU A 321 -3.20 21.05 2.18
CA GLU A 321 -4.27 20.77 1.21
C GLU A 321 -5.60 20.46 1.92
N GLY A 322 -5.56 19.63 2.96
CA GLY A 322 -6.73 19.34 3.80
C GLY A 322 -7.27 20.58 4.50
N LEU A 323 -6.39 21.47 4.97
CA LEU A 323 -6.77 22.69 5.68
C LEU A 323 -7.46 23.68 4.74
N THR A 324 -6.93 23.84 3.52
CA THR A 324 -7.57 24.62 2.46
C THR A 324 -8.98 24.10 2.16
N ALA A 325 -9.14 22.79 1.96
CA ALA A 325 -10.44 22.18 1.69
C ALA A 325 -11.42 22.34 2.88
N ALA A 326 -10.96 22.14 4.11
CA ALA A 326 -11.79 22.31 5.31
C ALA A 326 -12.24 23.78 5.48
N HIS A 327 -11.40 24.76 5.13
CA HIS A 327 -11.77 26.17 5.11
C HIS A 327 -12.84 26.49 4.06
N GLN A 328 -12.79 25.88 2.87
CA GLN A 328 -13.78 26.10 1.80
C GLN A 328 -15.21 25.78 2.25
N ILE A 329 -15.37 24.76 3.11
CA ILE A 329 -16.67 24.33 3.64
C ILE A 329 -16.91 24.79 5.09
N ALA A 330 -16.04 25.65 5.63
CA ALA A 330 -16.08 26.15 7.01
C ALA A 330 -16.20 25.04 8.09
N ASP A 331 -15.57 23.88 7.87
CA ASP A 331 -15.59 22.76 8.82
C ASP A 331 -14.61 23.01 9.98
N ARG A 332 -15.12 23.69 11.01
CA ARG A 332 -14.34 24.10 12.19
C ARG A 332 -13.67 22.93 12.90
N THR A 333 -14.33 21.78 12.95
CA THR A 333 -13.84 20.58 13.64
C THR A 333 -12.65 19.99 12.89
N LEU A 334 -12.72 19.92 11.56
CA LEU A 334 -11.61 19.43 10.75
C LEU A 334 -10.45 20.44 10.65
N ILE A 335 -10.74 21.74 10.56
CA ILE A 335 -9.73 22.83 10.62
C ILE A 335 -8.92 22.71 11.92
N ALA A 336 -9.60 22.60 13.06
CA ALA A 336 -8.95 22.44 14.36
C ALA A 336 -8.07 21.19 14.43
N TYR A 337 -8.57 20.07 13.90
CA TYR A 337 -7.84 18.81 13.92
C TYR A 337 -6.59 18.85 13.03
N LEU A 338 -6.68 19.48 11.85
CA LEU A 338 -5.54 19.65 10.95
C LEU A 338 -4.46 20.55 11.55
N HIS A 339 -4.83 21.64 12.23
CA HIS A 339 -3.88 22.42 13.02
C HIS A 339 -3.22 21.59 14.13
N THR A 340 -3.98 20.72 14.80
CA THR A 340 -3.43 19.80 15.81
C THR A 340 -2.44 18.79 15.19
N CYS A 341 -2.72 18.30 13.98
CA CYS A 341 -1.79 17.44 13.23
C CYS A 341 -0.49 18.18 12.85
N LEU A 342 -0.60 19.42 12.37
CA LEU A 342 0.56 20.27 12.07
C LEU A 342 1.38 20.60 13.32
N ALA A 343 0.73 20.86 14.46
CA ALA A 343 1.39 21.07 15.74
C ALA A 343 2.20 19.84 16.16
N ASN A 344 1.62 18.64 16.01
CA ASN A 344 2.30 17.38 16.28
C ASN A 344 3.50 17.13 15.37
N LEU A 345 3.37 17.43 14.07
CA LEU A 345 4.46 17.34 13.11
C LEU A 345 5.61 18.27 13.51
N SER A 346 5.32 19.55 13.78
CA SER A 346 6.33 20.53 14.22
C SER A 346 6.98 20.13 15.54
N ARG A 347 6.21 19.61 16.52
CA ARG A 347 6.75 19.10 17.78
C ARG A 347 7.70 17.92 17.55
N TYR A 348 7.35 16.98 16.67
CA TYR A 348 8.20 15.83 16.34
C TYR A 348 9.53 16.26 15.73
N GLN A 349 9.54 17.32 14.92
CA GLN A 349 10.76 17.89 14.34
C GLN A 349 11.56 18.78 15.30
N GLY A 350 11.13 18.95 16.55
CA GLY A 350 11.77 19.87 17.51
C GLY A 350 11.48 21.36 17.28
N HIS A 351 10.62 21.72 16.32
CA HIS A 351 10.22 23.11 16.06
C HIS A 351 9.12 23.56 17.04
N ILE A 352 9.47 23.68 18.32
CA ILE A 352 8.50 23.92 19.41
C ILE A 352 7.72 25.23 19.23
N GLY A 353 8.34 26.30 18.76
CA GLY A 353 7.64 27.57 18.47
C GLY A 353 6.52 27.39 17.44
N GLN A 354 6.80 26.74 16.31
CA GLN A 354 5.79 26.44 15.29
C GLN A 354 4.71 25.47 15.79
N ALA A 355 5.07 24.56 16.71
CA ALA A 355 4.10 23.68 17.35
C ALA A 355 3.11 24.47 18.22
N LEU A 356 3.62 25.45 19.00
CA LEU A 356 2.79 26.36 19.79
C LEU A 356 1.88 27.22 18.90
N ASP A 357 2.41 27.78 17.81
CA ASP A 357 1.60 28.58 16.86
C ASP A 357 0.41 27.78 16.32
N HIS A 358 0.66 26.54 15.89
CA HIS A 358 -0.40 25.68 15.36
C HIS A 358 -1.39 25.21 16.44
N ILE A 359 -0.93 24.85 17.63
CA ILE A 359 -1.85 24.36 18.68
C ILE A 359 -2.73 25.49 19.20
N TYR A 360 -2.22 26.72 19.36
CA TYR A 360 -3.05 27.86 19.75
C TYR A 360 -4.00 28.32 18.64
N ALA A 361 -3.60 28.19 17.37
CA ALA A 361 -4.53 28.36 16.25
C ALA A 361 -5.67 27.34 16.31
N ALA A 362 -5.37 26.06 16.60
CA ALA A 362 -6.38 25.02 16.79
C ALA A 362 -7.35 25.39 17.93
N GLU A 363 -6.85 25.90 19.06
CA GLU A 363 -7.66 26.24 20.23
C GLU A 363 -8.81 27.20 19.91
N GLY A 364 -8.56 28.20 19.05
CA GLY A 364 -9.58 29.14 18.57
C GLY A 364 -10.78 28.46 17.92
N TRP A 365 -10.54 27.38 17.18
CA TRP A 365 -11.57 26.56 16.53
C TRP A 365 -12.19 25.54 17.49
N VAL A 366 -11.36 24.88 18.32
CA VAL A 366 -11.78 23.86 19.28
C VAL A 366 -12.79 24.39 20.30
N ARG A 367 -12.60 25.62 20.80
CA ARG A 367 -13.52 26.24 21.79
C ARG A 367 -14.98 26.28 21.31
N HIS A 368 -15.20 26.32 20.00
CA HIS A 368 -16.51 26.35 19.37
C HIS A 368 -16.95 24.99 18.82
N SER A 369 -16.13 23.95 18.93
CA SER A 369 -16.49 22.61 18.47
C SER A 369 -17.43 21.93 19.49
N PRO A 370 -18.52 21.28 19.03
CA PRO A 370 -19.39 20.49 19.88
C PRO A 370 -18.80 19.12 20.26
N SER A 371 -17.66 18.71 19.70
CA SER A 371 -17.03 17.40 19.95
C SER A 371 -16.18 17.41 21.23
N PRO A 372 -16.59 16.67 22.29
CA PRO A 372 -15.73 16.47 23.47
C PRO A 372 -14.45 15.73 23.10
N LEU A 373 -14.53 14.78 22.16
CA LEU A 373 -13.39 13.96 21.78
C LEU A 373 -12.28 14.80 21.11
N LEU A 374 -12.64 15.76 20.26
CA LEU A 374 -11.68 16.69 19.66
C LEU A 374 -11.07 17.62 20.72
N ARG A 375 -11.85 18.11 21.68
CA ARG A 375 -11.35 18.94 22.80
C ARG A 375 -10.32 18.17 23.62
N SER A 376 -10.58 16.89 23.86
CA SER A 376 -9.65 16.00 24.54
C SER A 376 -8.34 15.81 23.76
N VAL A 377 -8.43 15.49 22.47
CA VAL A 377 -7.25 15.33 21.59
C VAL A 377 -6.39 16.60 21.57
N HIS A 378 -7.03 17.76 21.38
CA HIS A 378 -6.35 19.04 21.41
C HIS A 378 -5.63 19.28 22.75
N ALA A 379 -6.31 19.03 23.87
CA ALA A 379 -5.75 19.24 25.19
C ALA A 379 -4.54 18.33 25.47
N VAL A 380 -4.55 17.07 25.00
CA VAL A 380 -3.38 16.19 25.16
C VAL A 380 -2.19 16.67 24.33
N ASP A 381 -2.44 17.17 23.12
CA ASP A 381 -1.36 17.61 22.23
C ASP A 381 -0.74 18.92 22.73
N LEU A 382 -1.58 19.84 23.24
CA LEU A 382 -1.14 21.00 23.99
C LEU A 382 -0.29 20.58 25.19
N ALA A 383 -0.75 19.61 25.99
CA ALA A 383 0.00 19.14 27.15
C ALA A 383 1.39 18.63 26.78
N ARG A 384 1.53 17.88 25.68
CA ARG A 384 2.82 17.34 25.22
C ARG A 384 3.75 18.42 24.70
N ILE A 385 3.21 19.42 24.00
CA ILE A 385 4.01 20.57 23.54
C ILE A 385 4.51 21.34 24.75
N LEU A 386 3.65 21.64 25.72
CA LEU A 386 4.00 22.34 26.96
C LEU A 386 5.00 21.56 27.82
N ALA A 387 4.91 20.22 27.83
CA ALA A 387 5.85 19.37 28.56
C ALA A 387 7.28 19.55 28.04
N VAL A 388 7.47 19.50 26.71
CA VAL A 388 8.78 19.67 26.06
C VAL A 388 9.23 21.14 26.08
N HIS A 389 8.29 22.10 26.08
CA HIS A 389 8.59 23.52 26.26
C HIS A 389 9.11 23.86 27.68
N GLY A 390 8.88 22.98 28.68
CA GLY A 390 9.30 23.18 30.08
C GLY A 390 8.21 23.73 31.00
N SER A 391 6.98 23.88 30.52
CA SER A 391 5.84 24.37 31.30
C SER A 391 5.12 23.22 32.01
N ALA A 392 5.76 22.58 32.98
CA ALA A 392 5.24 21.35 33.63
C ALA A 392 3.84 21.53 34.26
N ARG A 393 3.60 22.68 34.90
CA ARG A 393 2.29 23.00 35.51
C ARG A 393 1.19 23.08 34.46
N ASP A 394 1.41 23.85 33.39
CA ASP A 394 0.42 24.07 32.33
C ASP A 394 0.19 22.77 31.54
N SER A 395 1.24 21.98 31.33
CA SER A 395 1.17 20.64 30.76
C SER A 395 0.27 19.72 31.59
N ALA A 396 0.46 19.68 32.92
CA ALA A 396 -0.38 18.88 33.81
C ALA A 396 -1.85 19.34 33.82
N GLN A 397 -2.09 20.67 33.77
CA GLN A 397 -3.44 21.22 33.64
C GLN A 397 -4.11 20.79 32.33
N ALA A 398 -3.39 20.86 31.21
CA ALA A 398 -3.87 20.44 29.91
C ALA A 398 -4.16 18.92 29.86
N LEU A 399 -3.37 18.08 30.53
CA LEU A 399 -3.69 16.65 30.70
C LEU A 399 -4.99 16.44 31.49
N GLY A 400 -5.19 17.19 32.58
CA GLY A 400 -6.43 17.14 33.36
C GLY A 400 -7.66 17.50 32.52
N LEU A 401 -7.56 18.54 31.69
CA LEU A 401 -8.60 18.90 30.73
C LEU A 401 -8.84 17.81 29.69
N SER A 402 -7.76 17.20 29.17
CA SER A 402 -7.86 16.09 28.23
C SER A 402 -8.64 14.92 28.83
N LEU A 403 -8.32 14.51 30.06
CA LEU A 403 -9.01 13.42 30.74
C LEU A 403 -10.48 13.75 30.97
N HIS A 404 -10.79 14.95 31.47
CA HIS A 404 -12.16 15.40 31.69
C HIS A 404 -13.02 15.28 30.42
N PHE A 405 -12.51 15.71 29.27
CA PHE A 405 -13.25 15.59 28.01
C PHE A 405 -13.28 14.15 27.47
N ALA A 406 -12.26 13.35 27.73
CA ALA A 406 -12.20 11.95 27.26
C ALA A 406 -13.18 11.03 28.00
N GLU A 407 -13.55 11.37 29.23
CA GLU A 407 -14.52 10.64 30.06
C GLU A 407 -15.98 10.97 29.70
N GLN A 408 -16.21 12.03 28.93
CA GLN A 408 -17.55 12.36 28.46
C GLN A 408 -18.04 11.32 27.45
N PRO A 409 -19.35 11.01 27.43
CA PRO A 409 -19.92 10.11 26.43
C PRO A 409 -19.67 10.62 25.01
N ARG A 410 -19.41 9.70 24.09
CA ARG A 410 -19.32 10.03 22.67
C ARG A 410 -20.67 10.55 22.17
N THR A 411 -20.62 11.53 21.29
CA THR A 411 -21.77 12.20 20.70
C THR A 411 -21.75 12.06 19.18
N GLU A 412 -22.86 12.36 18.50
CA GLU A 412 -22.91 12.42 17.03
C GLU A 412 -22.00 13.52 16.45
N ALA A 413 -21.61 14.50 17.26
CA ALA A 413 -20.67 15.53 16.89
C ALA A 413 -19.21 15.03 16.84
N ASP A 414 -18.90 13.87 17.45
CA ASP A 414 -17.56 13.33 17.45
C ASP A 414 -17.19 12.74 16.10
N PRO A 415 -16.12 13.22 15.46
CA PRO A 415 -15.73 12.71 14.15
C PRO A 415 -15.31 11.24 14.20
N SER A 416 -15.76 10.48 13.22
CA SER A 416 -15.43 9.06 13.09
C SER A 416 -13.92 8.81 12.94
N TYR A 417 -13.17 9.77 12.37
CA TYR A 417 -11.72 9.70 12.25
C TYR A 417 -10.97 9.78 13.59
N LEU A 418 -11.65 10.14 14.69
CA LEU A 418 -11.11 10.08 16.05
C LEU A 418 -11.42 8.75 16.77
N TYR A 419 -11.80 7.69 16.03
CA TYR A 419 -12.07 6.35 16.58
C TYR A 419 -10.98 5.86 17.55
N TRP A 420 -9.74 6.27 17.31
CA TRP A 420 -8.53 5.86 17.99
C TRP A 420 -8.35 6.48 19.39
N TRP A 421 -9.19 7.45 19.78
CA TRP A 421 -9.07 8.21 21.04
C TRP A 421 -10.07 7.77 22.12
N SER A 422 -9.62 7.76 23.38
CA SER A 422 -10.42 7.44 24.57
C SER A 422 -9.72 7.91 25.84
N ALA A 423 -10.37 7.83 27.00
CA ALA A 423 -9.75 8.12 28.31
C ALA A 423 -8.48 7.28 28.55
N LYS A 424 -8.47 6.00 28.16
CA LYS A 424 -7.26 5.15 28.18
C LYS A 424 -6.15 5.69 27.29
N GLY A 425 -6.52 6.32 26.17
CA GLY A 425 -5.58 7.02 25.30
C GLY A 425 -4.86 8.17 26.01
N VAL A 426 -5.50 8.85 26.95
CA VAL A 426 -4.90 9.95 27.73
C VAL A 426 -3.81 9.42 28.66
N GLU A 427 -4.05 8.31 29.37
CA GLU A 427 -3.07 7.71 30.30
C GLU A 427 -1.73 7.45 29.62
N ARG A 428 -1.74 6.97 28.37
CA ARG A 428 -0.53 6.80 27.56
C ARG A 428 0.30 8.08 27.47
N HIS A 429 -0.34 9.20 27.16
CA HIS A 429 0.34 10.47 26.96
C HIS A 429 0.79 11.11 28.27
N THR A 430 0.16 10.75 29.38
CA THR A 430 0.63 11.12 30.72
C THR A 430 2.06 10.63 30.95
N ALA A 431 2.39 9.37 30.57
CA ALA A 431 3.74 8.83 30.70
C ALA A 431 4.80 9.67 29.96
N ALA A 432 4.48 10.09 28.72
CA ALA A 432 5.33 10.96 27.93
C ALA A 432 5.56 12.34 28.58
N CYS A 433 4.52 12.92 29.17
CA CYS A 433 4.62 14.23 29.82
C CYS A 433 5.41 14.13 31.14
N THR A 434 5.13 13.13 31.98
CA THR A 434 5.86 12.91 33.24
C THR A 434 7.34 12.66 33.01
N LEU A 435 7.69 11.94 31.93
CA LEU A 435 9.08 11.76 31.51
C LEU A 435 9.73 13.11 31.16
N ALA A 436 9.07 13.96 30.37
CA ALA A 436 9.57 15.28 30.01
C ALA A 436 9.68 16.23 31.22
N TRP A 437 8.88 16.04 32.27
CA TRP A 437 8.99 16.80 33.53
C TRP A 437 10.14 16.32 34.42
N GLY A 438 10.91 15.31 34.02
CA GLY A 438 12.00 14.73 34.83
C GLY A 438 11.49 13.87 35.99
N ARG A 439 10.33 13.22 35.84
CA ARG A 439 9.72 12.34 36.83
C ARG A 439 9.67 10.89 36.32
N PRO A 440 10.83 10.19 36.23
CA PRO A 440 10.91 8.87 35.61
C PRO A 440 10.12 7.79 36.36
N ASP A 441 10.03 7.85 37.70
CA ASP A 441 9.23 6.88 38.47
C ASP A 441 7.73 6.97 38.14
N ASP A 442 7.20 8.19 37.99
CA ASP A 442 5.81 8.39 37.58
C ASP A 442 5.57 7.95 36.12
N ALA A 443 6.56 8.18 35.25
CA ALA A 443 6.50 7.72 33.86
C ALA A 443 6.46 6.19 33.78
N ILE A 444 7.28 5.49 34.58
CA ILE A 444 7.27 4.02 34.70
C ILE A 444 5.91 3.54 35.17
N HIS A 445 5.42 4.06 36.30
CA HIS A 445 4.14 3.64 36.87
C HIS A 445 2.97 3.84 35.88
N THR A 446 2.96 4.98 35.19
CA THR A 446 1.93 5.29 34.20
C THR A 446 2.04 4.39 32.97
N ALA A 447 3.26 4.12 32.48
CA ALA A 447 3.48 3.23 31.36
C ALA A 447 3.06 1.78 31.69
N GLU A 448 3.36 1.29 32.89
CA GLU A 448 2.92 -0.05 33.35
C GLU A 448 1.40 -0.17 33.35
N ARG A 449 0.70 0.83 33.92
CA ARG A 449 -0.77 0.88 33.90
C ARG A 449 -1.34 0.88 32.49
N ALA A 450 -0.76 1.69 31.60
CA ALA A 450 -1.20 1.77 30.20
C ALA A 450 -0.97 0.43 29.46
N LEU A 451 0.19 -0.20 29.67
CA LEU A 451 0.59 -1.46 29.01
C LEU A 451 -0.17 -2.70 29.52
N ALA A 452 -0.79 -2.62 30.69
CA ALA A 452 -1.69 -3.64 31.22
C ALA A 452 -3.04 -3.69 30.47
N GLY A 453 -3.40 -2.61 29.77
CA GLY A 453 -4.59 -2.55 28.93
C GLY A 453 -4.36 -2.99 27.48
N GLU A 454 -5.46 -3.22 26.77
CA GLU A 454 -5.42 -3.42 25.31
C GLU A 454 -5.04 -2.12 24.61
N MET A 455 -4.06 -2.19 23.70
CA MET A 455 -3.54 -1.06 22.95
C MET A 455 -3.32 -1.44 21.50
N ARG A 456 -3.54 -0.49 20.59
CA ARG A 456 -3.13 -0.65 19.19
C ARG A 456 -1.62 -0.77 19.09
N ARG A 457 -1.14 -1.52 18.09
CA ARG A 457 0.27 -1.86 17.90
C ARG A 457 1.20 -0.63 17.96
N PRO A 458 0.99 0.45 17.17
CA PRO A 458 1.89 1.62 17.23
C PRO A 458 1.86 2.33 18.58
N ALA A 459 0.69 2.42 19.21
CA ALA A 459 0.54 3.06 20.51
C ALA A 459 1.30 2.29 21.60
N ARG A 460 1.22 0.96 21.59
CA ARG A 460 1.97 0.08 22.50
C ARG A 460 3.48 0.27 22.32
N GLY A 461 3.96 0.29 21.07
CA GLY A 461 5.38 0.50 20.77
C GLY A 461 5.90 1.82 21.30
N ARG A 462 5.13 2.91 21.13
CA ARG A 462 5.51 4.21 21.66
C ARG A 462 5.56 4.25 23.19
N THR A 463 4.61 3.62 23.87
CA THR A 463 4.61 3.52 25.35
C THR A 463 5.78 2.70 25.88
N LEU A 464 6.14 1.61 25.21
CA LEU A 464 7.33 0.82 25.56
C LEU A 464 8.62 1.65 25.46
N LEU A 465 8.72 2.53 24.46
CA LEU A 465 9.88 3.41 24.29
C LEU A 465 9.93 4.54 25.33
N GLU A 466 8.77 5.12 25.67
CA GLU A 466 8.67 6.11 26.76
C GLU A 466 9.04 5.47 28.12
N TYR A 467 8.65 4.21 28.33
CA TYR A 467 9.09 3.42 29.48
C TYR A 467 10.60 3.15 29.43
N ALA A 468 11.14 2.71 28.30
CA ALA A 468 12.57 2.48 28.13
C ALA A 468 13.38 3.74 28.47
N GLU A 469 12.97 4.91 27.99
CA GLU A 469 13.64 6.17 28.28
C GLU A 469 13.62 6.53 29.78
N ALA A 470 12.50 6.29 30.47
CA ALA A 470 12.45 6.44 31.92
C ALA A 470 13.44 5.51 32.65
N LEU A 471 13.58 4.26 32.19
CA LEU A 471 14.54 3.30 32.74
C LEU A 471 16.00 3.70 32.44
N ILE A 472 16.26 4.30 31.27
CA ILE A 472 17.58 4.86 30.92
C ILE A 472 17.97 5.96 31.90
N GLN A 473 17.05 6.90 32.20
CA GLN A 473 17.29 7.96 33.18
C GLN A 473 17.62 7.41 34.57
N LYS A 474 17.00 6.28 34.96
CA LYS A 474 17.28 5.55 36.20
C LYS A 474 18.50 4.64 36.15
N ARG A 475 19.17 4.53 35.00
CA ARG A 475 20.29 3.61 34.74
C ARG A 475 19.93 2.13 34.93
N GLU A 476 18.67 1.76 34.75
CA GLU A 476 18.17 0.38 34.74
C GLU A 476 18.38 -0.25 33.35
N ILE A 477 19.64 -0.29 32.90
CA ILE A 477 20.01 -0.56 31.51
C ILE A 477 19.48 -1.89 30.95
N PRO A 478 19.54 -3.03 31.66
CA PRO A 478 18.98 -4.28 31.16
C PRO A 478 17.47 -4.19 30.89
N ALA A 479 16.72 -3.59 31.82
CA ALA A 479 15.28 -3.44 31.69
C ALA A 479 14.91 -2.48 30.55
N ALA A 480 15.66 -1.39 30.39
CA ALA A 480 15.49 -0.47 29.24
C ALA A 480 15.69 -1.20 27.91
N ALA A 481 16.75 -2.00 27.79
CA ALA A 481 17.04 -2.77 26.57
C ALA A 481 15.92 -3.76 26.24
N ASP A 482 15.33 -4.39 27.25
CA ASP A 482 14.19 -5.31 27.07
C ASP A 482 12.95 -4.57 26.55
N LYS A 483 12.66 -3.36 27.05
CA LYS A 483 11.53 -2.56 26.54
C LYS A 483 11.74 -2.09 25.10
N ILE A 484 12.96 -1.71 24.72
CA ILE A 484 13.29 -1.37 23.32
C ILE A 484 13.11 -2.60 22.42
N ARG A 485 13.54 -3.78 22.88
CA ARG A 485 13.37 -5.05 22.16
C ARG A 485 11.89 -5.39 21.93
N GLU A 486 11.06 -5.26 22.97
CA GLU A 486 9.61 -5.45 22.85
C GLU A 486 9.00 -4.46 21.84
N ALA A 487 9.44 -3.20 21.85
CA ALA A 487 9.00 -2.19 20.89
C ALA A 487 9.46 -2.52 19.46
N ALA A 488 10.68 -3.04 19.28
CA ALA A 488 11.20 -3.44 17.97
C ALA A 488 10.39 -4.58 17.34
N GLN A 489 9.92 -5.54 18.13
CA GLN A 489 9.04 -6.61 17.62
C GLN A 489 7.73 -6.09 17.03
N ILE A 490 7.23 -4.94 17.50
CA ILE A 490 6.01 -4.33 16.95
C ILE A 490 6.20 -3.86 15.51
N THR A 491 7.43 -3.51 15.10
CA THR A 491 7.75 -3.09 13.73
C THR A 491 7.72 -4.24 12.73
N VAL A 492 7.72 -5.51 13.18
CA VAL A 492 7.63 -6.67 12.29
C VAL A 492 6.29 -6.65 11.55
N GLY A 493 6.35 -6.45 10.24
CA GLY A 493 5.15 -6.33 9.40
C GLY A 493 4.36 -5.03 9.61
N HIS A 494 4.95 -4.01 10.24
CA HIS A 494 4.38 -2.67 10.34
C HIS A 494 5.40 -1.61 9.93
N SER A 495 5.11 -0.89 8.85
CA SER A 495 6.04 0.01 8.17
C SER A 495 6.20 1.41 8.80
N SER A 496 6.11 1.52 10.13
CA SER A 496 6.18 2.84 10.80
C SER A 496 7.62 3.35 10.88
N GLY A 497 7.95 4.36 10.08
CA GLY A 497 9.24 5.04 10.10
C GLY A 497 9.51 5.76 11.43
N ARG A 498 8.50 6.43 11.99
CA ARG A 498 8.61 7.11 13.31
C ARG A 498 8.90 6.14 14.44
N LEU A 499 8.29 4.96 14.44
CA LEU A 499 8.56 3.97 15.48
C LEU A 499 9.99 3.44 15.36
N ALA A 500 10.45 3.11 14.15
CA ALA A 500 11.83 2.70 13.89
C ALA A 500 12.84 3.79 14.29
N ASP A 501 12.54 5.06 14.02
CA ASP A 501 13.35 6.21 14.39
C ASP A 501 13.43 6.42 15.90
N SER A 502 12.31 6.28 16.60
CA SER A 502 12.26 6.33 18.06
C SER A 502 13.04 5.19 18.71
N ILE A 503 13.06 3.99 18.09
CA ILE A 503 13.89 2.86 18.53
C ILE A 503 15.38 3.20 18.36
N ARG A 504 15.76 3.77 17.22
CA ARG A 504 17.15 4.20 16.95
C ARG A 504 17.60 5.27 17.96
N GLU A 505 16.75 6.25 18.25
CA GLU A 505 17.01 7.29 19.25
C GLU A 505 17.20 6.70 20.66
N ALA A 506 16.26 5.85 21.12
CA ALA A 506 16.37 5.19 22.41
C ALA A 506 17.63 4.31 22.52
N ARG A 507 18.02 3.65 21.42
CA ARG A 507 19.28 2.90 21.37
C ARG A 507 20.51 3.82 21.40
N ALA A 508 20.47 4.98 20.76
CA ALA A 508 21.56 5.95 20.81
C ALA A 508 21.81 6.45 22.24
N HIS A 509 20.75 6.68 23.03
CA HIS A 509 20.88 7.05 24.46
C HIS A 509 21.54 5.96 25.31
N LEU A 510 21.56 4.71 24.86
CA LEU A 510 22.26 3.59 25.51
C LEU A 510 23.74 3.48 25.12
N HIS A 511 24.26 4.36 24.25
CA HIS A 511 25.66 4.36 23.81
C HIS A 511 26.70 4.29 24.96
N PRO A 512 26.54 5.00 26.10
CA PRO A 512 27.48 4.91 27.22
C PRO A 512 27.64 3.49 27.81
N TRP A 513 26.71 2.58 27.54
CA TRP A 513 26.71 1.20 28.01
C TRP A 513 26.87 0.17 26.89
N SER A 514 27.45 0.54 25.75
CA SER A 514 27.64 -0.39 24.61
C SER A 514 28.45 -1.66 24.96
N GLY A 515 29.29 -1.61 26.00
CA GLY A 515 30.00 -2.77 26.55
C GLY A 515 29.12 -3.76 27.34
N ASN A 516 27.86 -3.43 27.63
CA ASN A 516 26.93 -4.28 28.35
C ASN A 516 26.38 -5.39 27.44
N LYS A 517 26.34 -6.64 27.93
CA LYS A 517 25.83 -7.80 27.18
C LYS A 517 24.39 -7.60 26.67
N HIS A 518 23.52 -6.94 27.45
CA HIS A 518 22.13 -6.70 27.09
C HIS A 518 22.01 -5.75 25.88
N ILE A 519 22.93 -4.80 25.76
CA ILE A 519 22.98 -3.85 24.64
C ILE A 519 23.48 -4.53 23.37
N ARG A 520 24.50 -5.38 23.45
CA ARG A 520 24.93 -6.18 22.30
C ARG A 520 23.83 -7.11 21.77
N THR A 521 23.10 -7.78 22.67
CA THR A 521 21.97 -8.62 22.26
C THR A 521 20.83 -7.79 21.64
N LEU A 522 20.59 -6.57 22.15
CA LEU A 522 19.66 -5.64 21.53
C LEU A 522 20.14 -5.27 20.11
N ASP A 523 21.42 -4.95 19.92
CA ASP A 523 21.99 -4.61 18.60
C ASP A 523 21.85 -5.75 17.59
N GLU A 524 22.16 -6.99 17.98
CA GLU A 524 21.97 -8.18 17.16
C GLU A 524 20.52 -8.33 16.70
N GLN A 525 19.57 -8.06 17.60
CA GLN A 525 18.15 -8.15 17.28
C GLN A 525 17.68 -7.00 16.39
N LEU A 526 18.06 -5.76 16.68
CA LEU A 526 17.74 -4.61 15.83
C LEU A 526 18.29 -4.81 14.41
N HIS A 527 19.51 -5.32 14.29
CA HIS A 527 20.11 -5.68 13.02
C HIS A 527 19.31 -6.77 12.28
N SER A 528 18.89 -7.83 12.99
CA SER A 528 18.06 -8.90 12.40
C SER A 528 16.70 -8.41 11.89
N LEU A 529 16.18 -7.32 12.45
CA LEU A 529 14.91 -6.69 12.08
C LEU A 529 15.07 -5.60 11.00
N GLY A 530 16.29 -5.36 10.50
CA GLY A 530 16.58 -4.31 9.53
C GLY A 530 16.52 -2.88 10.11
N ILE A 531 16.46 -2.74 11.44
CA ILE A 531 16.55 -1.45 12.13
C ILE A 531 18.03 -1.14 12.31
N THR A 532 18.65 -0.59 11.26
CA THR A 532 20.09 -0.28 11.30
C THR A 532 20.36 0.86 12.27
N THR A 533 21.07 0.57 13.34
CA THR A 533 21.69 1.58 14.20
C THR A 533 22.96 2.06 13.48
N THR A 534 23.08 3.36 13.21
CA THR A 534 24.36 3.90 12.74
C THR A 534 25.42 3.63 13.82
N PRO A 535 26.62 3.16 13.44
CA PRO A 535 27.68 2.83 14.39
C PRO A 535 28.14 4.04 15.20
#